data_AF-A0A929NUM1-F1
#
_entry.id   AF-A0A929NUM1-F1
#
_cell.length_a   1.000
_cell.length_b   1.000
_cell.length_c   1.000
_cell.angle_alpha   90.00
_cell.angle_beta   90.00
_cell.angle_gamma   90.00
#
_symmetry.space_group_name_H-M   'P 1'
#
loop_
_entity.id
_entity.type
_entity.pdbx_description
1 polymer ?
#
loop_
_entity_poly.entity_id
_entity_poly.type
_entity_poly.pdbx_seq_one_letter_code
_entity_poly.pdbx_strand_id
1 'polypeptide(L)'
;MWRDARTHASPNAGWPEAAFAGALGLALGGPRVYPGEGTKEHWIGGDGKRKYGPRGIGRGLKLYVWACGVNAAVGLGILLARVALG
;
A
#
# COMPACT_ATOMS: atom_id res chain seq x y z
N MET A 1 3.73 -1.78 7.32
CA MET A 1 2.27 -1.74 7.62
C MET A 1 1.98 -1.22 9.02
N TRP A 2 2.06 -2.05 10.07
CA TRP A 2 1.60 -1.71 11.43
C TRP A 2 2.22 -0.43 12.04
N ARG A 3 3.49 -0.17 11.72
CA ARG A 3 4.22 1.04 12.13
C ARG A 3 3.58 2.33 11.60
N ASP A 4 3.17 2.33 10.33
CA ASP A 4 2.87 3.56 9.58
C ASP A 4 1.38 3.67 9.18
N ALA A 5 0.63 2.56 9.13
CA ALA A 5 -0.74 2.55 8.62
C ALA A 5 -1.68 3.46 9.45
N ARG A 6 -1.46 3.52 10.77
CA ARG A 6 -2.28 4.30 11.70
C ARG A 6 -1.94 5.80 11.70
N THR A 7 -0.83 6.19 11.07
CA THR A 7 -0.42 7.60 11.00
C THR A 7 -1.03 8.32 9.79
N HIS A 8 -1.62 7.56 8.86
CA HIS A 8 -2.31 8.13 7.70
C HIS A 8 -3.70 8.62 8.11
N ALA A 9 -4.11 9.79 7.58
CA ALA A 9 -5.40 10.40 7.93
C ALA A 9 -6.60 9.50 7.56
N SER A 10 -6.48 8.75 6.46
CA SER A 10 -7.47 7.75 6.06
C SER A 10 -7.03 6.36 6.51
N PRO A 11 -7.81 5.66 7.37
CA PRO A 11 -7.51 4.30 7.78
C PRO A 11 -7.59 3.32 6.61
N ASN A 12 -8.48 3.56 5.64
CA ASN A 12 -8.64 2.70 4.47
C ASN A 12 -7.43 2.80 3.51
N ALA A 13 -6.74 3.95 3.49
CA ALA A 13 -5.55 4.15 2.66
C ALA A 13 -4.25 3.78 3.39
N GLY A 14 -4.18 3.98 4.71
CA GLY A 14 -2.94 3.77 5.47
C GLY A 14 -2.40 2.34 5.43
N TRP A 15 -3.28 1.33 5.55
CA TRP A 15 -2.87 -0.07 5.50
C TRP A 15 -2.28 -0.48 4.14
N PRO A 16 -2.97 -0.27 2.99
CA PRO A 16 -2.42 -0.62 1.69
C PRO A 16 -1.19 0.23 1.32
N GLU A 17 -1.13 1.51 1.68
CA GLU A 17 0.05 2.33 1.41
C GLU A 17 1.27 1.90 2.23
N ALA A 18 1.08 1.61 3.53
CA ALA A 18 2.16 1.11 4.39
C ALA A 18 2.59 -0.33 4.05
N ALA A 19 1.72 -1.08 3.36
CA ALA A 19 2.04 -2.37 2.77
C ALA A 19 2.93 -2.22 1.56
N PHE A 20 2.48 -1.39 0.63
CA PHE A 20 3.15 -1.13 -0.63
C PHE A 20 4.52 -0.49 -0.42
N ALA A 21 4.61 0.47 0.51
CA ALA A 21 5.86 1.10 0.92
C ALA A 21 6.86 0.08 1.46
N GLY A 22 6.44 -0.78 2.38
CA GLY A 22 7.30 -1.82 2.94
C GLY A 22 7.75 -2.85 1.91
N ALA A 23 6.82 -3.34 1.08
CA ALA A 23 7.11 -4.37 0.08
C ALA A 23 8.06 -3.89 -1.03
N LEU A 24 8.03 -2.60 -1.38
CA LEU A 24 8.89 -2.02 -2.43
C LEU A 24 10.08 -1.22 -1.89
N GLY A 25 10.22 -1.09 -0.57
CA GLY A 25 11.26 -0.28 0.07
C GLY A 25 11.13 1.21 -0.30
N LEU A 26 9.91 1.73 -0.30
CA LEU A 26 9.57 3.10 -0.69
C LEU A 26 9.22 3.96 0.53
N ALA A 27 9.39 5.27 0.36
CA ALA A 27 8.77 6.26 1.23
C ALA A 27 7.65 6.97 0.44
N LEU A 28 6.43 6.95 0.96
CA LEU A 28 5.21 7.47 0.33
C LEU A 28 4.57 8.58 1.18
N GLY A 29 3.76 9.43 0.54
CA GLY A 29 2.86 10.34 1.25
C GLY A 29 3.52 11.48 2.03
N GLY A 30 4.81 11.76 1.80
CA GLY A 30 5.53 12.81 2.51
C GLY A 30 4.97 14.23 2.33
N PRO A 31 5.61 15.23 2.97
CA PRO A 31 5.14 16.61 2.99
C PRO A 31 4.84 17.13 1.60
N ARG A 32 3.62 17.64 1.41
CA ARG A 32 3.21 18.26 0.15
C ARG A 32 3.39 19.76 0.28
N VAL A 33 3.98 20.36 -0.73
CA VAL A 33 4.11 21.82 -0.81
C VAL A 33 3.07 22.31 -1.79
N TYR A 34 2.01 22.92 -1.26
CA TYR A 34 1.05 23.68 -2.06
C TYR A 34 1.38 25.18 -1.92
N PRO A 35 1.06 26.02 -2.92
CA PRO A 35 1.23 27.46 -2.78
C PRO A 35 0.43 27.97 -1.57
N GLY A 36 1.12 28.47 -0.55
CA GLY A 36 0.52 29.04 0.67
C GLY A 36 0.50 28.13 1.90
N GLU A 37 0.55 26.81 1.75
CA GLU A 37 0.59 25.87 2.88
C GLU A 37 1.46 24.64 2.58
N GLY A 38 2.46 24.41 3.43
CA GLY A 38 3.19 23.15 3.49
C GLY A 38 2.49 22.21 4.45
N THR A 39 2.04 21.06 3.97
CA THR A 39 1.45 20.04 4.85
C THR A 39 2.54 19.26 5.57
N LYS A 40 2.35 19.00 6.88
CA LYS A 40 3.30 18.21 7.70
C LYS A 40 2.99 16.71 7.66
N GLU A 41 2.62 16.17 6.49
CA GLU A 41 2.39 14.72 6.41
C GLU A 41 3.68 13.93 6.66
N HIS A 42 3.54 12.83 7.41
CA HIS A 42 4.62 11.90 7.68
C HIS A 42 4.87 10.98 6.48
N TRP A 43 6.14 10.64 6.24
CA TRP A 43 6.50 9.64 5.24
C TRP A 43 6.12 8.24 5.70
N ILE A 44 5.17 7.60 5.03
CA ILE A 44 4.92 6.17 5.16
C ILE A 44 6.13 5.42 4.59
N GLY A 45 6.71 4.47 5.33
CA GLY A 45 7.92 3.77 4.92
C GLY A 45 9.23 4.47 5.29
N GLY A 46 9.17 5.64 5.94
CA GLY A 46 10.30 6.29 6.61
C GLY A 46 11.51 6.58 5.70
N ASP A 47 12.57 5.79 5.89
CA ASP A 47 13.86 5.84 5.19
C ASP A 47 13.85 5.16 3.80
N GLY A 48 12.70 4.62 3.39
CA GLY A 48 12.52 4.08 2.05
C GLY A 48 12.81 5.08 0.92
N LYS A 49 12.95 4.57 -0.30
CA LYS A 49 13.27 5.38 -1.47
C LYS A 49 12.14 6.37 -1.79
N ARG A 50 12.47 7.67 -1.82
CA ARG A 50 11.53 8.76 -2.16
C ARG A 50 11.42 9.03 -3.66
N LYS A 51 12.50 8.75 -4.41
CA LYS A 51 12.52 8.87 -5.87
C LYS A 51 12.43 7.49 -6.48
N TYR A 52 11.33 7.23 -7.17
CA TYR A 52 11.10 5.97 -7.86
C TYR A 52 10.89 6.23 -9.34
N GLY A 53 11.90 5.89 -10.15
CA GLY A 53 11.87 6.11 -11.59
C GLY A 53 10.88 5.17 -12.31
N PRO A 54 10.74 5.31 -13.63
CA PRO A 54 9.76 4.55 -14.45
C PRO A 54 9.86 3.03 -14.29
N ARG A 55 11.08 2.50 -14.15
CA ARG A 55 11.33 1.06 -13.86
C ARG A 55 10.73 0.58 -12.54
N GLY A 56 10.48 1.50 -11.61
CA GLY A 56 9.81 1.24 -10.34
C GLY A 56 8.30 1.02 -10.48
N ILE A 57 7.64 1.71 -11.42
CA ILE A 57 6.20 1.59 -11.66
C ILE A 57 5.84 0.15 -12.04
N GLY A 58 6.63 -0.47 -12.93
CA GLY A 58 6.41 -1.87 -13.32
C GLY A 58 6.48 -2.85 -12.15
N ARG A 59 7.35 -2.63 -11.16
CA ARG A 59 7.39 -3.45 -9.93
C ARG A 59 6.16 -3.23 -9.06
N GLY A 60 5.70 -1.98 -8.96
CA GLY A 60 4.48 -1.64 -8.25
C GLY A 60 3.23 -2.28 -8.87
N LEU A 61 3.10 -2.22 -10.19
CA LEU A 61 2.00 -2.86 -10.91
C LEU A 61 2.02 -4.38 -10.76
N LYS A 62 3.20 -5.01 -10.83
CA LYS A 62 3.33 -6.45 -10.57
C LYS A 62 2.85 -6.81 -9.16
N LEU A 63 3.28 -6.06 -8.15
CA LEU A 63 2.83 -6.28 -6.76
C LEU A 63 1.31 -6.13 -6.63
N TYR A 64 0.72 -5.13 -7.28
CA TYR A 64 -0.73 -4.92 -7.30
C TYR A 64 -1.48 -6.10 -7.92
N VAL A 65 -1.06 -6.57 -9.10
CA VAL A 65 -1.68 -7.72 -9.77
C VAL A 65 -1.59 -8.98 -8.92
N TRP A 66 -0.44 -9.25 -8.31
CA TRP A 66 -0.27 -10.37 -7.38
C TRP A 66 -1.20 -10.26 -6.17
N ALA A 67 -1.32 -9.07 -5.57
CA ALA A 67 -2.22 -8.85 -4.44
C ALA A 67 -3.69 -9.09 -4.81
N CYS A 68 -4.13 -8.65 -6.00
CA CYS A 68 -5.47 -8.95 -6.51
C CYS A 68 -5.69 -10.46 -6.70
N GLY A 69 -4.70 -11.17 -7.27
CA GLY A 69 -4.76 -12.61 -7.46
C GLY A 69 -4.90 -13.39 -6.14
N VAL A 70 -4.13 -13.01 -5.12
CA VAL A 70 -4.23 -13.60 -3.77
C VAL A 70 -5.61 -13.33 -3.16
N ASN A 71 -6.12 -12.10 -3.22
CA ASN A 71 -7.45 -11.78 -2.71
C ASN A 71 -8.56 -12.58 -3.41
N ALA A 72 -8.48 -12.73 -4.73
CA ALA A 72 -9.43 -13.54 -5.50
C ALA A 72 -9.35 -15.03 -5.10
N ALA A 73 -8.14 -15.58 -4.96
CA ALA A 73 -7.95 -16.97 -4.55
C ALA A 73 -8.48 -17.24 -3.13
N VAL A 74 -8.24 -16.33 -2.18
CA VAL A 74 -8.80 -16.42 -0.83
C VAL A 74 -10.32 -16.37 -0.86
N GLY A 75 -10.90 -15.42 -1.60
CA GLY A 75 -12.36 -15.30 -1.75
C GLY A 75 -12.99 -16.55 -2.34
N LEU A 76 -12.40 -17.10 -3.40
CA LEU A 76 -12.85 -18.36 -4.01
C LEU A 76 -12.71 -19.53 -3.03
N GLY A 77 -11.60 -19.62 -2.29
CA GLY A 77 -11.41 -20.67 -1.28
C GLY A 77 -12.48 -20.64 -0.19
N ILE A 78 -12.83 -19.45 0.30
CA ILE A 78 -13.91 -19.26 1.29
C ILE A 78 -15.25 -19.71 0.70
N LEU A 79 -15.54 -19.34 -0.56
CA LEU A 79 -16.77 -19.73 -1.25
C LEU A 79 -16.88 -21.25 -1.41
N LEU A 80 -15.81 -21.91 -1.87
CA LEU A 80 -15.79 -23.36 -2.04
C LEU A 80 -15.93 -24.09 -0.70
N ALA A 81 -15.27 -23.61 0.36
CA ALA A 81 -15.42 -24.16 1.70
C ALA A 81 -16.86 -24.04 2.21
N ARG A 82 -17.53 -22.90 1.95
CA ARG A 82 -18.94 -22.70 2.31
C ARG A 82 -19.86 -23.69 1.58
N VAL A 83 -19.64 -23.94 0.30
CA VAL A 83 -20.44 -24.90 -0.49
C VAL A 83 -20.19 -26.34 -0.04
N ALA A 84 -18.97 -26.69 0.36
CA ALA A 84 -18.65 -28.04 0.80
C ALA A 84 -19.16 -28.37 2.21
N LEU A 85 -19.42 -27.35 3.04
CA LEU A 85 -19.83 -27.47 4.44
C LEU A 85 -21.33 -27.21 4.68
N GLY A 86 -22.07 -26.80 3.64
CA GLY A 86 -23.52 -26.54 3.69
C GLY A 86 -24.30 -27.58 2.92
#